data_AF-D2KP18-F1
#
_entry.id   AF-D2KP18-F1
#
_cell.length_a   1.000
_cell.length_b   1.000
_cell.length_c   1.000
_cell.angle_alpha   90.00
_cell.angle_beta   90.00
_cell.angle_gamma   90.00
#
_symmetry.space_group_name_H-M   'P 1'
#
loop_
_entity.id
_entity.type
_entity.pdbx_description
1 polymer ?
#
loop_
_entity_poly.entity_id
_entity_poly.type
_entity_poly.pdbx_seq_one_letter_code
_entity_poly.pdbx_strand_id
1 'polypeptide(L)'
;TISAADPEIGEKIAEALDKVGQDGVVTVEDNNRFGLDLDFTEGMRFDKGYISPYFVTNNDEQTAVLDDPYILLTSGKLSSQEDVVHIAELVMKTGKPLLIIAEDVDGEALPTLILNKIRGTFNSCAVKAPGFGDRRKAMLQDM
;
A
#
# COMPACT_ATOMS: atom_id res chain seq x y z
N THR A 1 -10.93 -24.17 -4.64
CA THR A 1 -11.74 -25.39 -4.42
C THR A 1 -12.08 -25.48 -2.94
N ILE A 2 -13.36 -25.24 -2.64
CA ILE A 2 -14.11 -25.69 -1.45
C ILE A 2 -13.40 -25.50 -0.08
N SER A 3 -13.58 -24.33 0.53
CA SER A 3 -13.36 -24.09 1.97
C SER A 3 -14.33 -24.88 2.88
N ALA A 4 -15.16 -25.78 2.33
CA ALA A 4 -16.13 -26.59 3.07
C ALA A 4 -15.60 -27.97 3.52
N ALA A 5 -14.30 -28.25 3.40
CA ALA A 5 -13.73 -29.57 3.71
C ALA A 5 -12.85 -29.62 4.96
N ASP A 6 -12.58 -28.48 5.61
CA ASP A 6 -11.76 -28.43 6.82
C ASP A 6 -12.45 -27.62 7.93
N PRO A 7 -12.96 -28.28 8.98
CA PRO A 7 -13.57 -27.61 10.13
C PRO A 7 -12.63 -26.63 10.83
N GLU A 8 -11.32 -26.89 10.83
CA GLU A 8 -10.32 -26.07 11.51
C GLU A 8 -10.16 -24.70 10.81
N ILE A 9 -10.18 -24.70 9.47
CA ILE A 9 -10.16 -23.46 8.68
C ILE A 9 -11.44 -22.64 8.91
N GLY A 10 -12.60 -23.31 8.94
CA GLY A 10 -13.88 -22.65 9.18
C GLY A 10 -13.96 -22.00 10.56
N GLU A 11 -13.47 -22.68 11.59
CA GLU A 11 -13.43 -22.16 12.97
C GLU A 11 -12.52 -20.93 13.09
N LYS A 12 -11.34 -20.95 12.45
CA LYS A 12 -10.43 -19.80 12.47
C LYS A 12 -10.93 -18.60 11.66
N ILE A 13 -11.62 -18.82 10.53
CA ILE A 13 -12.28 -17.73 9.79
C ILE A 13 -13.39 -17.11 10.64
N ALA A 14 -14.19 -17.93 11.34
CA ALA A 14 -15.22 -17.43 12.24
C ALA A 14 -14.62 -16.62 13.41
N GLU A 15 -13.53 -17.11 14.00
CA GLU A 15 -12.81 -16.39 15.07
C GLU A 15 -12.24 -15.05 14.57
N ALA A 16 -11.69 -15.01 13.34
CA ALA A 16 -11.23 -13.77 12.71
C ALA A 16 -12.40 -12.78 12.55
N LEU A 17 -13.53 -13.22 11.99
CA LEU A 17 -14.70 -12.36 11.75
C LEU A 17 -15.29 -11.81 13.05
N ASP A 18 -15.39 -12.62 14.10
CA ASP A 18 -15.90 -12.19 15.41
C ASP A 18 -15.00 -11.15 16.09
N LYS A 19 -13.67 -11.29 15.97
CA LYS A 19 -12.70 -10.36 16.58
C LYS A 19 -12.53 -9.06 15.80
N VAL A 20 -12.59 -9.13 14.48
CA VAL A 20 -12.36 -7.98 13.57
C VAL A 20 -13.62 -7.09 13.47
N GLY A 21 -14.81 -7.64 13.72
CA GLY A 21 -16.08 -6.92 13.66
C GLY A 21 -16.58 -6.69 12.23
N GLN A 22 -17.76 -6.08 12.07
CA GLN A 22 -18.43 -5.93 10.76
C GLN A 22 -17.63 -5.12 9.71
N ASP A 23 -16.78 -4.20 10.15
CA ASP A 23 -16.09 -3.25 9.26
C ASP A 23 -14.58 -3.52 9.12
N GLY A 24 -14.03 -4.50 9.83
CA GLY A 24 -12.60 -4.74 9.81
C GLY A 24 -12.15 -5.62 8.64
N VAL A 25 -10.87 -5.52 8.28
CA VAL A 25 -10.32 -6.13 7.07
C VAL A 25 -9.56 -7.40 7.42
N VAL A 26 -9.88 -8.49 6.72
CA VAL A 26 -9.15 -9.76 6.82
C VAL A 26 -8.28 -9.93 5.58
N THR A 27 -6.99 -10.14 5.79
CA THR A 27 -6.00 -10.45 4.75
C THR A 27 -5.44 -11.84 5.02
N VAL A 28 -5.18 -12.61 3.96
CA VAL A 28 -4.57 -13.94 4.04
C VAL A 28 -3.16 -13.84 3.48
N GLU A 29 -2.17 -14.26 4.26
CA GLU A 29 -0.76 -14.32 3.85
C GLU A 29 -0.26 -15.76 3.90
N ASP A 30 0.41 -16.21 2.85
CA ASP A 30 1.05 -17.53 2.82
C ASP A 30 2.34 -17.49 3.64
N ASN A 31 2.38 -18.22 4.76
CA ASN A 31 3.57 -18.37 5.59
C ASN A 31 4.16 -19.78 5.47
N ASN A 32 5.47 -19.90 5.67
CA ASN A 32 6.19 -21.19 5.60
C ASN A 32 6.08 -22.02 6.91
N ARG A 33 5.16 -21.67 7.82
CA ARG A 33 4.96 -22.39 9.08
C ARG A 33 3.91 -23.48 8.91
N PHE A 34 4.10 -24.59 9.61
CA PHE A 34 3.05 -25.62 9.69
C PHE A 34 1.95 -25.12 10.62
N GLY A 35 0.78 -24.81 10.05
CA GLY A 35 -0.42 -24.38 10.79
C GLY A 35 -1.03 -23.10 10.23
N LEU A 36 -2.28 -22.81 10.61
CA LEU A 36 -2.96 -21.56 10.25
C LEU A 36 -2.86 -20.60 11.45
N ASP A 37 -2.03 -19.57 11.38
CA ASP A 37 -1.90 -18.57 12.46
C ASP A 37 -2.82 -17.37 12.20
N LEU A 38 -3.30 -16.74 13.27
CA LEU A 38 -4.24 -15.61 13.22
C LEU A 38 -3.62 -14.45 14.00
N ASP A 39 -3.03 -13.49 13.28
CA ASP A 39 -2.34 -12.34 13.83
C ASP A 39 -3.18 -11.07 13.68
N PHE A 40 -3.18 -10.24 14.72
CA PHE A 40 -3.85 -8.94 14.73
C PHE A 40 -2.81 -7.83 14.64
N THR A 41 -2.94 -6.99 13.62
CA THR A 41 -2.05 -5.85 13.41
C THR A 41 -2.89 -4.59 13.26
N GLU A 42 -2.47 -3.51 13.91
CA GLU A 42 -3.06 -2.19 13.68
C GLU A 42 -2.71 -1.73 12.26
N GLY A 43 -3.73 -1.30 11.51
CA GLY A 43 -3.57 -0.89 10.13
C GLY A 43 -4.80 -0.18 9.60
N MET A 44 -4.68 0.39 8.39
CA MET A 44 -5.76 1.11 7.72
C MET A 44 -5.88 0.65 6.28
N ARG A 45 -7.12 0.54 5.79
CA ARG A 45 -7.43 0.35 4.38
C ARG A 45 -8.32 1.49 3.89
N PHE A 46 -8.06 1.95 2.67
CA PHE A 46 -8.88 2.95 2.00
C PHE A 46 -9.03 2.61 0.51
N ASP A 47 -10.11 3.09 -0.10
CA ASP A 47 -10.50 2.72 -1.48
C ASP A 47 -9.74 3.53 -2.55
N LYS A 48 -8.42 3.37 -2.59
CA LYS A 48 -7.56 3.96 -3.62
C LYS A 48 -6.47 2.97 -4.04
N GLY A 49 -6.38 2.73 -5.35
CA GLY A 49 -5.33 1.92 -5.95
C GLY A 49 -4.12 2.76 -6.38
N TYR A 50 -3.10 2.06 -6.89
CA TYR A 50 -1.94 2.68 -7.53
C TYR A 50 -2.37 3.51 -8.76
N ILE A 51 -1.70 4.64 -8.95
CA ILE A 51 -2.00 5.57 -10.05
C ILE A 51 -1.60 4.97 -11.41
N SER A 52 -0.62 4.06 -11.43
CA SER A 52 -0.09 3.45 -12.64
C SER A 52 0.19 1.96 -12.46
N PRO A 53 -0.18 1.09 -13.42
CA PRO A 53 0.10 -0.34 -13.35
C PRO A 53 1.60 -0.66 -13.35
N TYR A 54 2.44 0.29 -13.77
CA TYR A 54 3.88 0.12 -13.69
C TYR A 54 4.39 0.02 -12.24
N PHE A 55 3.58 0.34 -11.23
CA PHE A 55 3.95 0.13 -9.82
C PHE A 55 3.72 -1.31 -9.31
N VAL A 56 3.03 -2.17 -10.06
CA VAL A 56 2.81 -3.58 -9.70
C VAL A 56 4.14 -4.29 -9.44
N THR A 57 4.23 -5.00 -8.31
CA THR A 57 5.40 -5.80 -7.92
C THR A 57 5.10 -7.29 -8.03
N ASN A 58 3.85 -7.71 -7.78
CA ASN A 58 3.35 -9.05 -8.06
C ASN A 58 2.45 -9.04 -9.31
N ASN A 59 2.98 -9.54 -10.43
CA ASN A 59 2.26 -9.54 -11.71
C ASN A 59 1.10 -10.55 -11.76
N ASP A 60 1.14 -11.61 -10.96
CA ASP A 60 0.09 -12.65 -10.99
C ASP A 60 -1.18 -12.13 -10.32
N GLU A 61 -1.03 -11.45 -9.19
CA GLU A 61 -2.14 -10.88 -8.43
C GLU A 61 -2.50 -9.45 -8.84
N GLN A 62 -1.65 -8.81 -9.66
CA GLN A 62 -1.74 -7.38 -9.98
C GLN A 62 -1.72 -6.50 -8.72
N THR A 63 -0.80 -6.81 -7.79
CA THR A 63 -0.64 -6.08 -6.53
C THR A 63 0.71 -5.37 -6.44
N ALA A 64 0.73 -4.25 -5.72
CA ALA A 64 1.96 -3.52 -5.39
C ALA A 64 2.25 -3.72 -3.90
N VAL A 65 3.06 -4.74 -3.60
CA VAL A 65 3.53 -5.07 -2.25
C VAL A 65 4.88 -4.39 -2.03
N LEU A 66 4.99 -3.67 -0.91
CA LEU A 66 6.21 -2.98 -0.47
C LEU A 66 6.58 -3.45 0.94
N ASP A 67 7.81 -3.93 1.12
CA ASP A 67 8.31 -4.39 2.42
C ASP A 67 8.96 -3.23 3.19
N ASP A 68 8.55 -3.05 4.45
CA ASP A 68 9.05 -2.00 5.37
C ASP A 68 9.22 -0.62 4.68
N PRO A 69 8.17 -0.08 4.02
CA PRO A 69 8.30 1.14 3.24
C PRO A 69 8.30 2.37 4.14
N TYR A 70 8.99 3.43 3.69
CA TYR A 70 8.63 4.77 4.12
C TYR A 70 7.27 5.15 3.54
N ILE A 71 6.54 6.01 4.24
CA ILE A 71 5.27 6.55 3.78
C ILE A 71 5.39 8.08 3.74
N LEU A 72 5.20 8.66 2.55
CA LEU A 72 5.09 10.09 2.36
C LEU A 72 3.61 10.48 2.23
N LEU A 73 3.15 11.33 3.15
CA LEU A 73 1.80 11.89 3.14
C LEU A 73 1.86 13.36 2.72
N THR A 74 1.09 13.73 1.70
CA THR A 74 0.96 15.13 1.30
C THR A 74 -0.46 15.47 0.86
N SER A 75 -0.97 16.62 1.31
CA SER A 75 -2.26 17.13 0.87
C SER A 75 -2.20 17.86 -0.48
N GLY A 76 -1.00 18.07 -1.02
CA GLY A 76 -0.75 18.72 -2.30
C GLY A 76 -0.56 17.74 -3.46
N LYS A 77 -0.43 18.29 -4.67
CA LYS A 77 -0.09 17.54 -5.88
C LYS A 77 1.42 17.43 -6.05
N LEU A 78 1.87 16.33 -6.64
CA LEU A 78 3.23 16.14 -7.11
C LEU A 78 3.22 16.11 -8.64
N SER A 79 3.75 17.16 -9.27
CA SER A 79 3.63 17.37 -10.71
C SER A 79 4.98 17.55 -11.40
N SER A 80 5.99 18.02 -10.66
CA SER A 80 7.30 18.35 -11.22
C SER A 80 8.34 17.26 -10.96
N GLN A 81 9.38 17.24 -11.80
CA GLN A 81 10.53 16.37 -11.55
C GLN A 81 11.29 16.75 -10.27
N GLU A 82 11.34 18.04 -9.91
CA GLU A 82 12.02 18.54 -8.71
C GLU A 82 11.42 17.97 -7.42
N ASP A 83 10.08 17.86 -7.35
CA ASP A 83 9.38 17.25 -6.22
C ASP A 83 9.90 15.82 -5.96
N VAL A 84 10.05 15.04 -7.04
CA VAL A 84 10.53 13.65 -6.95
C VAL A 84 11.99 13.58 -6.52
N VAL A 85 12.85 14.46 -7.04
CA VAL A 85 14.27 14.50 -6.67
C VAL A 85 14.42 14.75 -5.17
N HIS A 86 13.69 15.73 -4.62
CA HIS A 86 13.77 16.05 -3.20
C HIS A 86 13.36 14.87 -2.31
N ILE A 87 12.29 14.17 -2.68
CA ILE A 87 11.81 12.98 -1.96
C ILE A 87 12.82 11.83 -2.09
N ALA A 88 13.31 11.59 -3.30
CA ALA A 88 14.24 10.49 -3.59
C ALA A 88 15.55 10.65 -2.81
N GLU A 89 16.10 11.86 -2.66
CA GLU A 89 17.33 12.10 -1.90
C GLU A 89 17.23 11.70 -0.41
N LEU A 90 16.03 11.82 0.18
CA LEU A 90 15.77 11.46 1.57
C LEU A 90 15.67 9.95 1.75
N VAL A 91 15.02 9.25 0.81
CA VAL A 91 14.68 7.84 0.98
C VAL A 91 15.72 6.90 0.33
N MET A 92 16.28 7.26 -0.82
CA MET A 92 17.25 6.41 -1.55
C MET A 92 18.46 6.01 -0.70
N LYS A 93 18.90 6.87 0.22
CA LYS A 93 20.03 6.59 1.14
C LYS A 93 19.74 5.43 2.09
N THR A 94 18.46 5.16 2.36
CA THR A 94 18.03 4.09 3.28
C THR A 94 17.91 2.75 2.57
N GLY A 95 17.83 2.74 1.23
CA GLY A 95 17.55 1.54 0.43
C GLY A 95 16.14 0.98 0.59
N LYS A 96 15.29 1.61 1.42
CA LYS A 96 13.90 1.17 1.65
C LYS A 96 12.96 1.68 0.55
N PRO A 97 11.85 0.97 0.27
CA PRO A 97 10.83 1.44 -0.66
C PRO A 97 10.08 2.67 -0.12
N LEU A 98 9.37 3.37 -1.01
CA LEU A 98 8.51 4.50 -0.65
C LEU A 98 7.07 4.33 -1.15
N LEU A 99 6.09 4.43 -0.25
CA LEU A 99 4.69 4.68 -0.59
C LEU A 99 4.41 6.18 -0.56
N ILE A 100 3.84 6.73 -1.64
CA ILE A 100 3.45 8.13 -1.75
C ILE A 100 1.92 8.22 -1.76
N ILE A 101 1.36 8.96 -0.80
CA ILE A 101 -0.07 9.27 -0.72
C ILE A 101 -0.25 10.78 -0.88
N ALA A 102 -0.71 11.21 -2.06
CA ALA A 102 -0.80 12.62 -2.45
C ALA A 102 -2.19 13.00 -2.98
N GLU A 103 -2.55 14.29 -3.08
CA GLU A 103 -3.79 14.68 -3.79
C GLU A 103 -3.83 14.08 -5.20
N ASP A 104 -2.73 14.25 -5.93
CA ASP A 104 -2.49 13.65 -7.23
C ASP A 104 -0.99 13.51 -7.46
N VAL A 105 -0.61 12.57 -8.31
CA VAL A 105 0.76 12.44 -8.83
C VAL A 105 0.66 12.40 -10.35
N ASP A 106 1.06 13.49 -10.98
CA ASP A 106 0.89 13.71 -12.42
C ASP A 106 2.14 14.38 -13.03
N GLY A 107 1.98 14.96 -14.23
CA GLY A 107 3.03 15.71 -14.90
C GLY A 107 4.30 14.90 -15.14
N GLU A 108 5.45 15.51 -14.86
CA GLU A 108 6.77 14.90 -14.99
C GLU A 108 7.13 14.03 -13.78
N ALA A 109 6.45 14.22 -12.66
CA ALA A 109 6.68 13.43 -11.44
C ALA A 109 6.35 11.94 -11.68
N LEU A 110 5.19 11.64 -12.26
CA LEU A 110 4.73 10.27 -12.47
C LEU A 110 5.66 9.45 -13.40
N PRO A 111 6.02 9.92 -14.62
CA PRO A 111 6.99 9.22 -15.47
C PRO A 111 8.35 9.03 -14.80
N THR A 112 8.81 10.01 -14.02
CA THR A 112 10.08 9.93 -13.30
C THR A 112 10.06 8.82 -12.24
N LEU A 113 8.99 8.73 -11.45
CA LEU A 113 8.82 7.65 -10.47
C LEU A 113 8.76 6.28 -11.16
N ILE A 114 7.99 6.16 -12.23
CA ILE A 114 7.86 4.91 -13.01
C ILE A 114 9.22 4.47 -13.56
N LEU A 115 9.96 5.38 -14.20
CA LEU A 115 11.23 5.06 -14.83
C LEU A 115 12.27 4.61 -13.81
N ASN A 116 12.33 5.26 -12.64
CA ASN A 116 13.25 4.86 -11.57
C ASN A 116 12.84 3.52 -10.94
N LYS A 117 11.54 3.24 -10.82
CA LYS A 117 11.05 1.92 -10.36
C LYS A 117 11.42 0.82 -11.34
N ILE A 118 11.21 1.02 -12.65
CA ILE A 118 11.58 0.05 -13.70
C ILE A 118 13.10 -0.21 -13.72
N ARG A 119 13.90 0.83 -13.48
CA ARG A 119 15.37 0.71 -13.40
C ARG A 119 15.86 0.07 -12.10
N GLY A 120 14.98 -0.13 -11.12
CA GLY A 120 15.34 -0.65 -9.80
C GLY A 120 16.17 0.32 -8.95
N THR A 121 16.31 1.59 -9.37
CA THR A 121 17.09 2.60 -8.65
C THR A 121 16.33 3.16 -7.46
N PHE A 122 15.00 3.24 -7.57
CA PHE A 122 14.14 3.75 -6.51
C PHE A 122 12.80 3.02 -6.54
N ASN A 123 12.61 2.07 -5.63
CA ASN A 123 11.37 1.33 -5.53
C ASN A 123 10.30 2.21 -4.86
N SER A 124 9.23 2.51 -5.58
CA SER A 124 8.17 3.39 -5.10
C SER A 124 6.81 2.99 -5.66
N CYS A 125 5.75 3.37 -4.95
CA CYS A 125 4.37 3.27 -5.39
C CYS A 125 3.65 4.57 -5.04
N ALA A 126 2.82 5.08 -5.95
CA ALA A 126 2.04 6.29 -5.74
C ALA A 126 0.55 5.99 -5.81
N VAL A 127 -0.20 6.46 -4.81
CA VAL A 127 -1.65 6.36 -4.68
C VAL A 127 -2.24 7.76 -4.45
N LYS A 128 -3.48 7.97 -4.91
CA LYS A 128 -4.19 9.20 -4.56
C LYS A 128 -4.69 9.11 -3.11
N ALA A 129 -4.62 10.21 -2.39
CA ALA A 129 -5.16 10.34 -1.06
C ALA A 129 -6.69 10.16 -1.07
N PRO A 130 -7.27 9.55 -0.02
CA PRO A 130 -8.71 9.43 0.11
C PRO A 130 -9.36 10.78 0.49
N GLY A 131 -10.62 10.94 0.12
CA GLY A 131 -11.38 12.17 0.40
C GLY A 131 -11.00 13.37 -0.47
N PHE A 132 -11.59 14.53 -0.14
CA PHE A 132 -11.40 15.80 -0.85
C PHE A 132 -11.36 16.97 0.15
N GLY A 133 -10.68 18.06 -0.22
CA GLY A 133 -10.63 19.29 0.58
C GLY A 133 -10.14 19.05 2.02
N ASP A 134 -10.84 19.61 2.99
CA ASP A 134 -10.47 19.48 4.41
C ASP A 134 -10.66 18.06 4.96
N ARG A 135 -11.59 17.28 4.39
CA ARG A 135 -11.75 15.86 4.76
C ARG A 135 -10.50 15.06 4.41
N ARG A 136 -9.86 15.34 3.27
CA ARG A 136 -8.59 14.69 2.91
C ARG A 136 -7.49 15.00 3.90
N LYS A 137 -7.38 16.26 4.33
CA LYS A 137 -6.37 16.66 5.32
C LYS A 137 -6.56 15.94 6.65
N ALA A 138 -7.81 15.84 7.12
CA ALA A 138 -8.13 15.09 8.33
C ALA A 138 -7.75 13.61 8.17
N MET A 139 -8.16 12.96 7.07
CA MET A 139 -7.83 11.55 6.82
C MET A 139 -6.32 11.30 6.69
N LEU A 140 -5.57 12.22 6.09
CA LEU A 140 -4.10 12.12 6.01
C LEU A 140 -3.42 12.35 7.37
N GLN A 141 -4.07 13.03 8.30
CA GLN A 141 -3.54 13.25 9.65
C GLN A 141 -3.82 12.05 10.58
N ASP A 142 -4.85 11.27 10.28
CA ASP A 142 -5.17 10.02 10.97
C ASP A 142 -4.26 8.84 10.53
N MET A 143 -3.54 8.98 9.40
CA MET A 143 -2.58 8.01 8.87
C MET A 143 -1.18 8.23 9.44
#